data_AF-A0A380WKN3-F1
#
_entry.id   AF-A0A380WKN3-F1
#
_cell.length_a   1.000
_cell.length_b   1.000
_cell.length_c   1.000
_cell.angle_alpha   90.00
_cell.angle_beta   90.00
_cell.angle_gamma   90.00
#
_symmetry.space_group_name_H-M   'P 1'
#
loop_
_entity.id
_entity.type
_entity.pdbx_description
1 polymer ?
#
loop_
_entity_poly.entity_id
_entity_poly.type
_entity_poly.pdbx_seq_one_letter_code
_entity_poly.pdbx_strand_id
1 'polypeptide(L)'
;MAAYDYIHDGTAIYERSFAIIRSEADLSRFSEDEADVAVRMIHACGLVEAAEHFVFSESFVAAARGALKAGAPIFCDAEMVARGVTRARLPADNEVICTLRDPRTSDIAREIGNTRSAAAIDLWVDRLAGSVVAIGNAPTALFYLLERLRDGAPKPAAIIGMPVGFVGAAESKDALAENSYGVPYAIVRGRLGGSAMTAAALNSLARPGV
;
A
#
# COMPACT_ATOMS: atom_id res chain seq x y z
N MET A 1 33.85 21.58 -18.99
CA MET A 1 32.80 21.15 -18.04
C MET A 1 33.34 19.92 -17.33
N ALA A 2 33.17 19.81 -16.01
CA ALA A 2 33.53 18.58 -15.31
C ALA A 2 32.61 17.44 -15.79
N ALA A 3 33.19 16.30 -16.15
CA ALA A 3 32.44 15.09 -16.43
C ALA A 3 32.23 14.37 -15.10
N TYR A 4 30.97 14.05 -14.78
CA TYR A 4 30.62 13.28 -13.59
C TYR A 4 30.58 11.80 -13.93
N ASP A 5 31.19 10.96 -13.09
CA ASP A 5 31.20 9.50 -13.23
C ASP A 5 30.05 8.88 -12.43
N TYR A 6 29.06 8.31 -13.13
CA TYR A 6 27.90 7.65 -12.55
C TYR A 6 27.32 6.59 -13.50
N ILE A 7 26.51 5.68 -12.96
CA ILE A 7 25.88 4.62 -13.73
C ILE A 7 24.77 5.22 -14.60
N HIS A 8 24.77 4.91 -15.90
CA HIS A 8 23.75 5.36 -16.87
C HIS A 8 22.71 4.29 -17.25
N ASP A 9 22.89 3.05 -16.77
CA ASP A 9 21.98 1.93 -17.01
C ASP A 9 20.99 1.78 -15.84
N GLY A 10 19.70 1.97 -16.14
CA GLY A 10 18.63 1.86 -15.15
C GLY A 10 18.51 0.47 -14.52
N THR A 11 18.72 -0.60 -15.30
CA THR A 11 18.68 -1.97 -14.78
C THR A 11 19.84 -2.20 -13.81
N ALA A 12 21.06 -1.78 -14.19
CA ALA A 12 22.22 -1.88 -13.32
C ALA A 12 22.06 -1.08 -12.01
N ILE A 13 21.37 0.07 -12.06
CA ILE A 13 21.01 0.84 -10.85
C ILE A 13 20.08 0.03 -9.94
N TYR A 14 19.03 -0.58 -10.48
CA TYR A 14 18.09 -1.40 -9.69
C TYR A 14 18.78 -2.62 -9.07
N GLU A 15 19.55 -3.36 -9.85
CA GLU A 15 20.31 -4.53 -9.38
C GLU A 15 21.25 -4.16 -8.24
N ARG A 16 22.03 -3.09 -8.42
CA ARG A 16 22.97 -2.62 -7.38
C ARG A 16 22.24 -2.09 -6.16
N SER A 17 21.15 -1.34 -6.33
CA SER A 17 20.35 -0.82 -5.21
C SER A 17 19.77 -1.95 -4.36
N PHE A 18 19.17 -2.98 -4.99
CA PHE A 18 18.58 -4.09 -4.26
C PHE A 18 19.64 -4.96 -3.59
N ALA A 19 20.83 -5.11 -4.20
CA ALA A 19 21.95 -5.79 -3.56
C ALA A 19 22.42 -5.08 -2.30
N ILE A 20 22.56 -3.74 -2.34
CA ILE A 20 22.92 -2.92 -1.16
C ILE A 20 21.87 -3.09 -0.05
N ILE A 21 20.59 -2.93 -0.38
CA ILE A 21 19.50 -3.08 0.60
C ILE A 21 19.53 -4.45 1.26
N ARG A 22 19.70 -5.53 0.48
CA ARG A 22 19.78 -6.90 1.03
C ARG A 22 21.01 -7.14 1.91
N SER A 23 22.10 -6.39 1.71
CA SER A 23 23.29 -6.49 2.55
C SER A 23 23.21 -5.67 3.85
N GLU A 24 22.31 -4.67 3.91
CA GLU A 24 22.21 -3.75 5.04
C GLU A 24 20.96 -3.97 5.90
N ALA A 25 19.84 -4.39 5.29
CA ALA A 25 18.57 -4.59 5.99
C ALA A 25 18.51 -5.92 6.74
N ASP A 26 18.07 -5.88 8.00
CA ASP A 26 17.64 -7.10 8.69
C ASP A 26 16.27 -7.54 8.17
N LEU A 27 16.27 -8.61 7.37
CA LEU A 27 15.08 -9.22 6.78
C LEU A 27 14.76 -10.59 7.38
N SER A 28 15.49 -11.01 8.42
CA SER A 28 15.48 -12.38 8.95
C SER A 28 14.10 -12.84 9.47
N ARG A 29 13.26 -11.90 9.90
CA ARG A 29 11.90 -12.17 10.37
C ARG A 29 10.84 -12.30 9.27
N PHE A 30 11.17 -11.92 8.04
CA PHE A 30 10.25 -11.99 6.91
C PHE A 30 10.41 -13.32 6.19
N SER A 31 9.31 -13.88 5.70
CA SER A 31 9.35 -14.90 4.65
C SER A 31 10.02 -14.36 3.38
N GLU A 32 10.44 -15.23 2.47
CA GLU A 32 11.04 -14.80 1.20
C GLU A 32 10.12 -13.87 0.40
N ASP A 33 8.82 -14.17 0.41
CA ASP A 33 7.78 -13.39 -0.27
C ASP A 33 7.56 -12.01 0.37
N GLU A 34 7.64 -11.92 1.70
CA GLU A 34 7.57 -10.64 2.44
C GLU A 34 8.86 -9.84 2.30
N ALA A 35 10.02 -10.50 2.26
CA ALA A 35 11.32 -9.86 2.08
C ALA A 35 11.41 -9.16 0.72
N ASP A 36 10.84 -9.76 -0.34
CA ASP A 36 10.70 -9.11 -1.65
C ASP A 36 9.95 -7.77 -1.55
N VAL A 37 8.81 -7.78 -0.85
CA VAL A 37 7.98 -6.58 -0.61
C VAL A 37 8.76 -5.56 0.22
N ALA A 38 9.41 -5.99 1.31
CA ALA A 38 10.19 -5.14 2.20
C ALA A 38 11.35 -4.45 1.48
N VAL A 39 12.12 -5.17 0.67
CA VAL A 39 13.25 -4.60 -0.11
C VAL A 39 12.76 -3.50 -1.03
N ARG A 40 11.64 -3.70 -1.73
CA ARG A 40 11.10 -2.68 -2.64
C ARG A 40 10.56 -1.47 -1.88
N MET A 41 9.97 -1.68 -0.70
CA MET A 41 9.55 -0.60 0.19
C MET A 41 10.74 0.23 0.69
N ILE A 42 11.84 -0.41 1.13
CA ILE A 42 13.08 0.26 1.52
C ILE A 42 13.67 1.05 0.36
N HIS A 43 13.72 0.45 -0.84
CA HIS A 43 14.20 1.13 -2.05
C HIS A 43 13.44 2.44 -2.31
N ALA A 44 12.13 2.43 -2.11
CA ALA A 44 11.29 3.59 -2.37
C ALA A 44 11.42 4.72 -1.34
N CYS A 45 11.89 4.43 -0.13
CA CYS A 45 12.07 5.45 0.92
C CYS A 45 13.52 5.81 1.22
N GLY A 46 14.48 4.98 0.82
CA GLY A 46 15.91 5.17 1.13
C GLY A 46 16.26 5.01 2.61
N LEU A 47 15.44 4.30 3.39
CA LEU A 47 15.64 4.09 4.83
C LEU A 47 15.59 2.58 5.15
N VAL A 48 16.75 1.99 5.45
CA VAL A 48 16.90 0.55 5.72
C VAL A 48 16.13 0.13 6.97
N GLU A 49 16.22 0.95 8.02
CA GLU A 49 15.60 0.75 9.32
C GLU A 49 14.06 0.78 9.26
N ALA A 50 13.48 1.23 8.14
CA ALA A 50 12.03 1.15 7.94
C ALA A 50 11.52 -0.29 8.06
N ALA A 51 12.35 -1.29 7.74
CA ALA A 51 12.03 -2.71 7.91
C ALA A 51 11.59 -3.05 9.33
N GLU A 52 12.10 -2.39 10.37
CA GLU A 52 11.71 -2.65 11.76
C GLU A 52 10.21 -2.39 12.02
N HIS A 53 9.61 -1.52 11.20
CA HIS A 53 8.21 -1.11 11.35
C HIS A 53 7.24 -1.88 10.45
N PHE A 54 7.72 -2.69 9.51
CA PHE A 54 6.84 -3.39 8.58
C PHE A 54 6.14 -4.56 9.26
N VAL A 55 4.83 -4.68 9.09
CA VAL A 55 4.08 -5.82 9.60
C VAL A 55 3.21 -6.35 8.49
N PHE A 56 3.30 -7.64 8.26
CA PHE A 56 2.46 -8.39 7.33
C PHE A 56 1.69 -9.41 8.17
N SER A 57 0.37 -9.49 7.99
CA SER A 57 -0.41 -10.60 8.55
C SER A 57 -0.06 -11.89 7.80
N GLU A 58 -0.15 -13.05 8.45
CA GLU A 58 0.29 -14.36 7.96
C GLU A 58 -0.04 -14.67 6.49
N SER A 59 -1.25 -14.34 6.02
CA SER A 59 -1.69 -14.63 4.64
C SER A 59 -1.69 -13.44 3.68
N PHE A 60 -1.12 -12.30 4.08
CA PHE A 60 -1.23 -11.03 3.32
C PHE A 60 -0.65 -11.14 1.91
N VAL A 61 0.61 -11.57 1.79
CA VAL A 61 1.29 -11.59 0.49
C VAL A 61 0.60 -12.56 -0.47
N ALA A 62 0.26 -13.76 0.02
CA ALA A 62 -0.45 -14.76 -0.78
C ALA A 62 -1.83 -14.26 -1.23
N ALA A 63 -2.63 -13.69 -0.33
CA ALA A 63 -3.96 -13.17 -0.65
C ALA A 63 -3.91 -12.01 -1.64
N ALA A 64 -3.03 -11.03 -1.42
CA ALA A 64 -2.88 -9.88 -2.31
C ALA A 64 -2.35 -10.28 -3.70
N ARG A 65 -1.29 -11.11 -3.77
CA ARG A 65 -0.78 -11.65 -5.04
C ARG A 65 -1.85 -12.45 -5.79
N GLY A 66 -2.60 -13.29 -5.08
CA GLY A 66 -3.69 -14.09 -5.64
C GLY A 66 -4.80 -13.21 -6.24
N ALA A 67 -5.24 -12.20 -5.50
CA ALA A 67 -6.27 -11.25 -5.96
C ALA A 67 -5.81 -10.47 -7.20
N LEU A 68 -4.58 -9.95 -7.21
CA LEU A 68 -4.04 -9.22 -8.37
C LEU A 68 -3.93 -10.12 -9.60
N LYS A 69 -3.48 -11.37 -9.44
CA LYS A 69 -3.45 -12.34 -10.54
C LYS A 69 -4.85 -12.68 -11.06
N ALA A 70 -5.86 -12.65 -10.20
CA ALA A 70 -7.26 -12.84 -10.57
C ALA A 70 -7.91 -11.58 -11.18
N GLY A 71 -7.18 -10.47 -11.32
CA GLY A 71 -7.67 -9.22 -11.91
C GLY A 71 -8.41 -8.31 -10.93
N ALA A 72 -8.22 -8.48 -9.63
CA ALA A 72 -8.85 -7.64 -8.62
C ALA A 72 -8.47 -6.16 -8.79
N PRO A 73 -9.44 -5.22 -8.67
CA PRO A 73 -9.11 -3.80 -8.71
C PRO A 73 -8.28 -3.39 -7.49
N ILE A 74 -7.42 -2.40 -7.69
CA ILE A 74 -6.66 -1.74 -6.64
C ILE A 74 -7.36 -0.42 -6.30
N PHE A 75 -7.82 -0.27 -5.06
CA PHE A 75 -8.37 0.98 -4.55
C PHE A 75 -7.32 1.77 -3.78
N CYS A 76 -7.04 2.99 -4.23
CA CYS A 76 -6.05 3.88 -3.65
C CYS A 76 -6.72 5.07 -2.97
N ASP A 77 -6.32 5.38 -1.74
CA ASP A 77 -6.80 6.57 -1.01
C ASP A 77 -6.29 7.89 -1.61
N ALA A 78 -5.12 7.84 -2.25
CA ALA A 78 -4.43 9.00 -2.81
C ALA A 78 -3.92 8.76 -4.24
N GLU A 79 -3.98 9.81 -5.05
CA GLU A 79 -3.44 9.82 -6.43
C GLU A 79 -1.96 9.46 -6.47
N MET A 80 -1.17 9.86 -5.48
CA MET A 80 0.26 9.52 -5.45
C MET A 80 0.51 8.02 -5.34
N VAL A 81 -0.34 7.28 -4.61
CA VAL A 81 -0.27 5.81 -4.57
C VAL A 81 -0.59 5.27 -5.95
N ALA A 82 -1.71 5.69 -6.53
CA ALA A 82 -2.16 5.23 -7.84
C ALA A 82 -1.15 5.50 -8.96
N ARG A 83 -0.47 6.65 -8.91
CA ARG A 83 0.57 7.04 -9.89
C ARG A 83 1.90 6.34 -9.68
N GLY A 84 2.19 5.86 -8.47
CA GLY A 84 3.38 5.04 -8.19
C GLY A 84 3.26 3.59 -8.66
N VAL A 85 2.06 3.12 -9.01
CA VAL A 85 1.86 1.77 -9.54
C VAL A 85 2.40 1.69 -10.97
N THR A 86 3.40 0.84 -11.17
CA THR A 86 3.99 0.57 -12.48
C THR A 86 3.06 -0.36 -13.27
N ARG A 87 2.29 0.22 -14.20
CA ARG A 87 1.27 -0.51 -14.98
C ARG A 87 1.82 -1.77 -15.67
N ALA A 88 3.04 -1.71 -16.21
CA ALA A 88 3.70 -2.83 -16.86
C ALA A 88 4.06 -4.01 -15.92
N ARG A 89 3.92 -3.85 -14.59
CA ARG A 89 4.13 -4.92 -13.60
C ARG A 89 2.84 -5.59 -13.17
N LEU A 90 1.66 -5.07 -13.55
CA LEU A 90 0.38 -5.65 -13.18
C LEU A 90 0.18 -7.01 -13.89
N PRO A 91 -0.20 -8.07 -13.16
CA PRO A 91 -0.27 -9.43 -13.70
C PRO A 91 -1.50 -9.69 -14.60
N ALA A 92 -2.49 -8.80 -14.55
CA ALA A 92 -3.69 -8.76 -15.36
C ALA A 92 -4.06 -7.29 -15.61
N ASP A 93 -5.17 -7.02 -16.29
CA ASP A 93 -5.70 -5.66 -16.49
C ASP A 93 -6.35 -5.09 -15.20
N ASN A 94 -5.57 -5.05 -14.13
CA ASN A 94 -5.99 -4.58 -12.82
C ASN A 94 -6.22 -3.07 -12.89
N GLU A 95 -7.46 -2.64 -12.65
CA GLU A 95 -7.75 -1.22 -12.48
C GLU A 95 -7.01 -0.68 -11.26
N VAL A 96 -6.52 0.56 -11.33
CA VAL A 96 -5.99 1.27 -10.15
C VAL A 96 -6.78 2.54 -10.04
N ILE A 97 -7.64 2.57 -9.02
CA ILE A 97 -8.76 3.50 -8.87
C ILE A 97 -8.48 4.40 -7.68
N CYS A 98 -8.59 5.70 -7.87
CA CYS A 98 -8.56 6.69 -6.80
C CYS A 98 -9.76 7.61 -6.97
N THR A 99 -10.68 7.59 -6.01
CA THR A 99 -11.91 8.42 -6.05
C THR A 99 -11.76 9.71 -5.22
N LEU A 100 -10.55 10.02 -4.73
CA LEU A 100 -10.28 11.26 -3.98
C LEU A 100 -10.68 12.53 -4.76
N ARG A 101 -10.58 12.49 -6.09
CA ARG A 101 -10.95 13.57 -7.01
C ARG A 101 -12.28 13.36 -7.73
N ASP A 102 -13.05 12.33 -7.36
CA ASP A 102 -14.40 12.16 -7.88
C ASP A 102 -15.24 13.38 -7.48
N PRO A 103 -16.02 13.98 -8.40
CA PRO A 103 -16.84 15.16 -8.11
C PRO A 103 -17.80 14.97 -6.93
N ARG A 104 -18.23 13.73 -6.64
CA ARG A 104 -19.16 13.42 -5.55
C ARG A 104 -18.49 13.41 -4.18
N THR A 105 -17.18 13.19 -4.12
CA THR A 105 -16.43 12.99 -2.86
C THR A 105 -16.53 14.18 -1.91
N SER A 106 -16.55 15.42 -2.42
CA SER A 106 -16.68 16.61 -1.57
C SER A 106 -18.05 16.72 -0.92
N ASP A 107 -19.10 16.30 -1.61
CA ASP A 107 -20.47 16.39 -1.11
C ASP A 107 -20.73 15.29 -0.09
N ILE A 108 -20.28 14.06 -0.37
CA ILE A 108 -20.33 12.94 0.58
C ILE A 108 -19.57 13.31 1.87
N ALA A 109 -18.35 13.87 1.75
CA ALA A 109 -17.56 14.29 2.91
C ALA A 109 -18.29 15.29 3.82
N ARG A 110 -19.05 16.21 3.22
CA ARG A 110 -19.87 17.18 3.96
C ARG A 110 -21.06 16.51 4.64
N GLU A 111 -21.72 15.59 3.94
CA GLU A 111 -22.89 14.86 4.45
C GLU A 111 -22.54 13.99 5.65
N ILE A 112 -21.44 13.23 5.57
CA ILE A 112 -21.00 12.31 6.64
C ILE A 112 -20.14 13.00 7.71
N GLY A 113 -19.81 14.28 7.54
CA GLY A 113 -18.96 15.03 8.48
C GLY A 113 -17.53 14.49 8.60
N ASN A 114 -16.93 14.05 7.49
CA ASN A 114 -15.60 13.43 7.47
C ASN A 114 -14.69 14.04 6.38
N THR A 115 -13.44 13.60 6.30
CA THR A 115 -12.49 14.01 5.26
C THR A 115 -12.86 13.47 3.88
N ARG A 116 -12.37 14.11 2.82
CA ARG A 116 -12.52 13.61 1.45
C ARG A 116 -11.96 12.20 1.25
N SER A 117 -10.82 11.88 1.85
CA SER A 117 -10.22 10.54 1.72
C SER A 117 -11.07 9.45 2.39
N ALA A 118 -11.74 9.76 3.49
CA ALA A 118 -12.70 8.85 4.12
C ALA A 118 -13.98 8.71 3.27
N ALA A 119 -14.58 9.83 2.87
CA ALA A 119 -15.77 9.83 2.02
C ALA A 119 -15.58 9.08 0.69
N ALA A 120 -14.37 9.13 0.12
CA ALA A 120 -14.02 8.41 -1.09
C ALA A 120 -14.22 6.89 -0.99
N ILE A 121 -14.16 6.31 0.23
CA ILE A 121 -14.39 4.87 0.48
C ILE A 121 -15.82 4.46 0.13
N ASP A 122 -16.81 5.34 0.33
CA ASP A 122 -18.21 5.01 -0.01
C ASP A 122 -18.39 4.75 -1.50
N LEU A 123 -17.56 5.36 -2.34
CA LEU A 123 -17.54 5.14 -3.78
C LEU A 123 -16.89 3.80 -4.17
N TRP A 124 -16.31 3.06 -3.23
CA TRP A 124 -15.67 1.76 -3.47
C TRP A 124 -16.57 0.59 -3.11
N VAL A 125 -17.54 0.79 -2.21
CA VAL A 125 -18.29 -0.28 -1.50
C VAL A 125 -18.84 -1.35 -2.44
N ASP A 126 -19.44 -0.94 -3.57
CA ASP A 126 -20.04 -1.86 -4.56
C ASP A 126 -19.02 -2.79 -5.24
N ARG A 127 -17.75 -2.40 -5.24
CA ARG A 127 -16.63 -3.14 -5.85
C ARG A 127 -15.57 -3.56 -4.84
N LEU A 128 -15.82 -3.38 -3.54
CA LEU A 128 -14.86 -3.61 -2.47
C LEU A 128 -14.54 -5.11 -2.29
N ALA A 129 -15.53 -5.97 -2.54
CA ALA A 129 -15.42 -7.42 -2.40
C ALA A 129 -14.22 -7.97 -3.20
N GLY A 130 -13.27 -8.62 -2.52
CA GLY A 130 -12.11 -9.24 -3.16
C GLY A 130 -11.09 -8.27 -3.78
N SER A 131 -11.25 -6.96 -3.61
CA SER A 131 -10.30 -5.95 -4.08
C SER A 131 -9.00 -5.93 -3.27
N VAL A 132 -7.97 -5.26 -3.79
CA VAL A 132 -6.78 -4.91 -3.01
C VAL A 132 -6.86 -3.43 -2.63
N VAL A 133 -6.98 -3.14 -1.34
CA VAL A 133 -7.05 -1.76 -0.85
C VAL A 133 -5.66 -1.26 -0.50
N ALA A 134 -5.33 -0.03 -0.90
CA ALA A 134 -4.05 0.62 -0.70
C ALA A 134 -4.24 2.03 -0.13
N ILE A 135 -4.08 2.14 1.18
CA ILE A 135 -4.18 3.41 1.91
C ILE A 135 -2.77 3.85 2.29
N GLY A 136 -2.22 4.77 1.50
CA GLY A 136 -0.84 5.23 1.63
C GLY A 136 -0.71 6.66 2.13
N ASN A 137 -1.80 7.38 2.40
CA ASN A 137 -1.74 8.77 2.83
C ASN A 137 -2.62 9.07 4.04
N ALA A 138 -3.91 8.76 3.97
CA ALA A 138 -4.91 9.30 4.88
C ALA A 138 -5.33 8.30 5.97
N PRO A 139 -4.98 8.54 7.25
CA PRO A 139 -5.41 7.68 8.35
C PRO A 139 -6.93 7.61 8.50
N THR A 140 -7.63 8.70 8.18
CA THR A 140 -9.09 8.78 8.21
C THR A 140 -9.74 7.83 7.20
N ALA A 141 -9.11 7.60 6.04
CA ALA A 141 -9.58 6.60 5.08
C ALA A 141 -9.48 5.19 5.66
N LEU A 142 -8.43 4.89 6.42
CA LEU A 142 -8.26 3.59 7.04
C LEU A 142 -9.24 3.36 8.19
N PHE A 143 -9.40 4.34 9.09
CA PHE A 143 -10.43 4.27 10.12
C PHE A 143 -11.83 4.07 9.53
N TYR A 144 -12.18 4.88 8.52
CA TYR A 144 -13.50 4.81 7.92
C TYR A 144 -13.73 3.49 7.19
N LEU A 145 -12.72 2.94 6.51
CA LEU A 145 -12.80 1.59 5.95
C LEU A 145 -13.10 0.54 7.04
N LEU A 146 -12.44 0.62 8.20
CA LEU A 146 -12.70 -0.28 9.32
C LEU A 146 -14.13 -0.14 9.85
N GLU A 147 -14.68 1.08 9.92
CA GLU A 147 -16.08 1.32 10.27
C GLU A 147 -17.04 0.71 9.25
N ARG A 148 -16.77 0.88 7.95
CA ARG A 148 -17.57 0.23 6.89
C ARG A 148 -17.54 -1.29 7.02
N LEU A 149 -16.37 -1.89 7.28
CA LEU A 149 -16.24 -3.33 7.46
C LEU A 149 -16.96 -3.83 8.73
N ARG A 150 -16.88 -3.09 9.84
CA ARG A 150 -17.66 -3.33 11.06
C ARG A 150 -19.15 -3.40 10.76
N ASP A 151 -19.62 -2.47 9.94
CA ASP A 151 -21.04 -2.28 9.61
C ASP A 151 -21.51 -3.19 8.47
N GLY A 152 -20.70 -4.18 8.08
CA GLY A 152 -21.08 -5.25 7.15
C GLY A 152 -20.74 -4.99 5.69
N ALA A 153 -19.88 -4.02 5.37
CA ALA A 153 -19.40 -3.83 4.01
C ALA A 153 -18.67 -5.09 3.47
N PRO A 154 -18.72 -5.33 2.15
CA PRO A 154 -18.01 -6.46 1.56
C PRO A 154 -16.50 -6.38 1.82
N LYS A 155 -15.87 -7.53 2.06
CA LYS A 155 -14.47 -7.59 2.48
C LYS A 155 -13.52 -7.53 1.27
N PRO A 156 -12.50 -6.66 1.27
CA PRO A 156 -11.40 -6.76 0.31
C PRO A 156 -10.60 -8.05 0.51
N ALA A 157 -9.84 -8.45 -0.50
CA ALA A 157 -8.93 -9.59 -0.41
C ALA A 157 -7.69 -9.27 0.45
N ALA A 158 -7.23 -8.01 0.44
CA ALA A 158 -6.12 -7.55 1.26
C ALA A 158 -6.15 -6.02 1.46
N ILE A 159 -5.56 -5.55 2.58
CA ILE A 159 -5.44 -4.12 2.92
C ILE A 159 -3.97 -3.74 3.13
N ILE A 160 -3.46 -2.83 2.33
CA ILE A 160 -2.17 -2.14 2.54
C ILE A 160 -2.46 -0.86 3.33
N GLY A 161 -2.43 -0.96 4.66
CA GLY A 161 -2.65 0.14 5.59
C GLY A 161 -1.34 0.85 5.93
N MET A 162 -0.85 1.68 5.01
CA MET A 162 0.41 2.42 5.17
C MET A 162 0.23 3.96 5.17
N PRO A 163 -0.84 4.54 5.78
CA PRO A 163 -0.91 5.99 5.88
C PRO A 163 0.26 6.52 6.71
N VAL A 164 0.90 7.58 6.20
CA VAL A 164 1.95 8.34 6.89
C VAL A 164 1.32 9.50 7.64
N GLY A 165 1.84 9.82 8.81
CA GLY A 165 1.39 11.03 9.50
C GLY A 165 1.69 11.08 10.98
N PHE A 166 1.42 12.24 11.56
CA PHE A 166 1.65 12.53 12.98
C PHE A 166 0.38 12.41 13.83
N VAL A 167 -0.80 12.40 13.20
CA VAL A 167 -2.10 12.35 13.87
C VAL A 167 -2.93 11.25 13.26
N GLY A 168 -3.36 10.28 14.07
CA GLY A 168 -4.22 9.17 13.66
C GLY A 168 -3.54 8.08 12.83
N ALA A 169 -2.35 8.32 12.27
CA ALA A 169 -1.66 7.34 11.43
C ALA A 169 -1.33 6.07 12.20
N ALA A 170 -0.61 6.19 13.32
CA ALA A 170 -0.25 5.04 14.15
C ALA A 170 -1.50 4.30 14.63
N GLU A 171 -2.47 5.05 15.16
CA GLU A 171 -3.70 4.54 15.74
C GLU A 171 -4.57 3.82 14.70
N SER A 172 -4.68 4.34 13.47
CA SER A 172 -5.45 3.70 12.39
C SER A 172 -4.85 2.36 11.96
N LYS A 173 -3.53 2.27 11.96
CA LYS A 173 -2.79 1.05 11.58
C LYS A 173 -2.81 0.03 12.70
N ASP A 174 -2.72 0.47 13.96
CA ASP A 174 -2.86 -0.39 15.11
C ASP A 174 -4.31 -0.92 15.21
N ALA A 175 -5.32 -0.10 14.91
CA ALA A 175 -6.71 -0.55 14.83
C ALA A 175 -6.93 -1.59 13.72
N LEU A 176 -6.30 -1.42 12.55
CA LEU A 176 -6.30 -2.44 11.49
C LEU A 176 -5.66 -3.75 11.97
N ALA A 177 -4.57 -3.66 12.72
CA ALA A 177 -3.87 -4.83 13.25
C ALA A 177 -4.66 -5.54 14.36
N GLU A 178 -5.38 -4.78 15.18
CA GLU A 178 -6.23 -5.30 16.25
C GLU A 178 -7.47 -6.02 15.71
N ASN A 179 -8.17 -5.42 14.74
CA ASN A 179 -9.32 -6.05 14.10
C ASN A 179 -9.50 -5.57 12.65
N SER A 180 -8.96 -6.33 11.71
CA SER A 180 -9.16 -6.14 10.26
C SER A 180 -10.46 -6.74 9.73
N TYR A 181 -11.36 -7.20 10.61
CA TYR A 181 -12.59 -7.91 10.27
C TYR A 181 -12.35 -9.18 9.43
N GLY A 182 -11.21 -9.84 9.65
CA GLY A 182 -10.82 -11.07 8.96
C GLY A 182 -10.18 -10.85 7.59
N VAL A 183 -9.72 -9.63 7.29
CA VAL A 183 -9.00 -9.33 6.04
C VAL A 183 -7.49 -9.33 6.27
N PRO A 184 -6.69 -10.00 5.43
CA PRO A 184 -5.23 -9.93 5.48
C PRO A 184 -4.73 -8.50 5.27
N TYR A 185 -3.68 -8.09 5.99
CA TYR A 185 -3.18 -6.72 5.94
C TYR A 185 -1.66 -6.61 5.96
N ALA A 186 -1.17 -5.45 5.50
CA ALA A 186 0.18 -4.99 5.72
C ALA A 186 0.18 -3.53 6.22
N ILE A 187 1.00 -3.24 7.22
CA ILE A 187 1.16 -1.89 7.77
C ILE A 187 2.63 -1.52 7.92
N VAL A 188 2.89 -0.21 8.02
CA VAL A 188 4.14 0.34 8.55
C VAL A 188 3.80 0.98 9.89
N ARG A 189 4.15 0.36 11.02
CA ARG A 189 3.77 0.85 12.36
C ARG A 189 4.28 2.28 12.63
N GLY A 190 3.62 2.95 13.57
CA GLY A 190 4.00 4.32 13.96
C GLY A 190 3.67 5.36 12.89
N ARG A 191 4.56 6.32 12.68
CA ARG A 191 4.32 7.48 11.79
C ARG A 191 4.71 7.24 10.34
N LEU A 192 5.65 6.33 10.10
CA LEU A 192 6.16 6.00 8.77
C LEU A 192 5.08 5.34 7.90
N GLY A 193 5.32 5.33 6.61
CA GLY A 193 4.39 4.86 5.58
C GLY A 193 4.54 5.73 4.35
N GLY A 194 3.43 6.01 3.68
CA GLY A 194 3.41 6.98 2.60
C GLY A 194 3.20 6.33 1.24
N SER A 195 2.89 7.19 0.27
CA SER A 195 2.47 6.73 -1.04
C SER A 195 3.56 6.00 -1.81
N ALA A 196 4.84 6.38 -1.63
CA ALA A 196 5.98 5.72 -2.25
C ALA A 196 6.14 4.27 -1.75
N MET A 197 6.16 4.05 -0.42
CA MET A 197 6.21 2.70 0.16
C MET A 197 4.99 1.86 -0.22
N THR A 198 3.79 2.45 -0.19
CA THR A 198 2.54 1.77 -0.55
C THR A 198 2.55 1.30 -1.99
N ALA A 199 2.95 2.18 -2.91
CA ALA A 199 3.08 1.84 -4.33
C ALA A 199 4.21 0.82 -4.57
N ALA A 200 5.31 0.92 -3.84
CA ALA A 200 6.39 -0.06 -3.90
C ALA A 200 5.93 -1.45 -3.45
N ALA A 201 5.15 -1.53 -2.38
CA ALA A 201 4.53 -2.77 -1.93
C ALA A 201 3.59 -3.35 -3.01
N LEU A 202 2.68 -2.52 -3.56
CA LEU A 202 1.81 -2.92 -4.68
C LEU A 202 2.60 -3.42 -5.87
N ASN A 203 3.67 -2.73 -6.26
CA ASN A 203 4.53 -3.17 -7.34
C ASN A 203 5.10 -4.55 -7.01
N SER A 204 5.75 -4.75 -5.86
CA SER A 204 6.32 -6.06 -5.51
C SER A 204 5.28 -7.18 -5.49
N LEU A 205 4.08 -6.90 -4.98
CA LEU A 205 2.96 -7.86 -5.00
C LEU A 205 2.53 -8.19 -6.43
N ALA A 206 2.41 -7.19 -7.31
CA ALA A 206 2.04 -7.37 -8.70
C ALA A 206 3.05 -8.25 -9.47
N ARG A 207 4.35 -8.05 -9.25
CA ARG A 207 5.43 -8.87 -9.79
C ARG A 207 6.61 -8.92 -8.82
N PRO A 208 7.08 -10.10 -8.36
CA PRO A 208 8.27 -10.21 -7.51
C PRO A 208 9.54 -9.75 -8.24
N GLY A 209 10.56 -9.36 -7.47
CA GLY A 209 11.89 -8.99 -7.98
C GLY A 209 11.93 -7.61 -8.64
N VAL A 210 12.87 -7.45 -9.58
CA VAL A 210 13.10 -6.19 -10.32
C VAL A 210 11.92 -5.86 -11.25
#